data_AF-A0A961Z986-F1
#
_entry.id   AF-A0A961Z986-F1
#
_cell.length_a   1.000
_cell.length_b   1.000
_cell.length_c   1.000
_cell.angle_alpha   90.00
_cell.angle_beta   90.00
_cell.angle_gamma   90.00
#
_symmetry.space_group_name_H-M   'P 1'
#
loop_
_entity.id
_entity.type
_entity.pdbx_description
1 polymer ?
#
loop_
_entity_poly.entity_id
_entity_poly.type
_entity_poly.pdbx_seq_one_letter_code
_entity_poly.pdbx_strand_id
1 'polypeptide(L)' 'MRIVVHGQEAFGKAVLERLLERGENVVAVFCAPDKEGKAKDPLAAFAAEKGLPVHQPTSWKTPEAL' A
#
# COMPACT_ATOMS: atom_id res chain seq x y z
N MET A 1 17.72 -3.29 -3.34
CA MET A 1 17.23 -2.22 -2.43
C MET A 1 15.87 -2.64 -1.90
N ARG A 2 15.46 -2.29 -0.68
CA ARG A 2 14.11 -2.60 -0.15
C ARG A 2 13.22 -1.38 -0.36
N ILE A 3 12.06 -1.55 -0.98
CA ILE A 3 11.15 -0.46 -1.37
C ILE A 3 9.85 -0.56 -0.58
N VAL A 4 9.39 0.59 -0.09
CA VAL A 4 8.04 0.76 0.45
C VAL A 4 7.25 1.61 -0.53
N VAL A 5 6.04 1.18 -0.86
CA VAL A 5 5.11 1.98 -1.68
C VAL A 5 4.10 2.66 -0.78
N HIS A 6 4.15 3.98 -0.70
CA HIS A 6 3.16 4.76 0.02
C HIS A 6 2.29 5.53 -0.98
N GLY A 7 1.01 5.21 -1.08
CA GLY A 7 0.13 5.78 -2.11
C GLY A 7 -1.35 5.51 -1.84
N GLN A 8 -2.18 5.77 -2.84
CA GLN A 8 -3.62 5.49 -2.82
C GLN A 8 -4.16 5.41 -4.24
N GLU A 9 -5.37 4.88 -4.36
CA GLU A 9 -6.20 4.85 -5.57
C GLU A 9 -5.50 4.16 -6.76
N ALA A 10 -6.07 4.33 -7.96
CA ALA A 10 -5.60 3.64 -9.17
C ALA A 10 -4.14 3.96 -9.54
N PHE A 11 -3.67 5.17 -9.25
CA PHE A 11 -2.29 5.57 -9.54
C PHE A 11 -1.29 4.80 -8.67
N GLY A 12 -1.55 4.69 -7.36
CA GLY A 12 -0.73 3.90 -6.46
C GLY A 12 -0.64 2.45 -6.90
N LYS A 13 -1.76 1.86 -7.33
CA LYS A 13 -1.82 0.49 -7.86
C LYS A 13 -0.92 0.34 -9.09
N ALA A 14 -1.03 1.25 -10.06
CA ALA A 14 -0.24 1.18 -11.29
C ALA A 14 1.27 1.27 -11.03
N VAL A 15 1.68 2.09 -10.05
CA VAL A 15 3.08 2.18 -9.63
C VAL A 15 3.54 0.86 -8.99
N LEU A 16 2.75 0.31 -8.06
CA LEU A 16 3.08 -0.98 -7.43
C LEU A 16 3.19 -2.10 -8.46
N GLU A 17 2.23 -2.18 -9.38
CA GLU A 17 2.23 -3.16 -10.47
C GLU A 17 3.52 -3.07 -11.29
N ARG A 18 3.90 -1.85 -11.72
CA ARG A 18 5.12 -1.66 -12.52
C ARG A 18 6.39 -2.00 -11.76
N LEU A 19 6.45 -1.74 -10.45
CA LEU A 19 7.59 -2.12 -9.61
C LEU A 19 7.72 -3.65 -9.50
N LEU A 20 6.62 -4.35 -9.26
CA LEU A 20 6.60 -5.81 -9.18
C LEU A 20 6.95 -6.46 -10.51
N GLU A 21 6.43 -5.95 -11.63
CA GLU A 21 6.79 -6.44 -12.97
C GLU A 21 8.29 -6.28 -13.28
N ARG A 22 8.93 -5.23 -12.75
CA ARG A 22 10.37 -5.01 -12.91
C ARG A 22 11.22 -5.92 -12.01
N GLY A 23 10.60 -6.70 -11.13
CA GLY A 23 11.30 -7.54 -10.15
C GLY A 23 11.89 -6.74 -8.99
N GLU A 24 11.40 -5.52 -8.74
CA GLU A 24 11.86 -4.72 -7.61
C GLU A 24 11.42 -5.34 -6.28
N ASN A 25 12.26 -5.21 -5.25
CA ASN A 25 11.99 -5.76 -3.93
C ASN A 25 11.11 -4.81 -3.10
N VAL A 26 9.80 -4.84 -3.39
CA VAL A 26 8.78 -4.15 -2.60
C VAL A 26 8.45 -4.97 -1.35
N VAL A 27 8.62 -4.38 -0.17
CA VAL A 27 8.50 -5.08 1.12
C VAL A 27 7.25 -4.73 1.92
N ALA A 28 6.60 -3.60 1.62
CA ALA A 28 5.37 -3.17 2.27
C ALA A 28 4.66 -2.08 1.45
N VAL A 29 3.36 -1.94 1.69
CA VAL A 29 2.50 -0.92 1.09
C VAL A 29 1.77 -0.16 2.19
N PHE A 30 1.75 1.17 2.08
CA PHE A 30 1.04 2.05 2.99
C PHE A 30 -0.04 2.82 2.24
N CYS A 31 -1.28 2.73 2.74
CA CYS A 31 -2.44 3.42 2.21
C CYS A 31 -3.19 4.15 3.31
N ALA A 32 -4.08 5.06 2.93
CA ALA A 32 -5.02 5.63 3.88
C ALA A 32 -5.92 4.52 4.48
N PRO A 33 -6.37 4.67 5.74
CA PRO A 33 -7.33 3.78 6.35
C PRO A 33 -8.63 3.74 5.55
N ASP A 34 -9.12 2.52 5.32
CA ASP A 34 -10.43 2.31 4.74
C ASP A 34 -11.51 2.96 5.62
N LYS A 35 -12.46 3.64 4.99
CA LYS A 35 -13.60 4.25 5.68
C LYS A 35 -14.84 3.38 5.52
N GLU A 36 -15.59 3.22 6.59
CA GLU A 36 -16.86 2.49 6.57
C GLU A 36 -17.80 3.10 5.51
N GLY A 37 -18.29 2.28 4.58
CA GLY A 37 -19.14 2.71 3.46
C GLY A 37 -18.40 3.17 2.19
N LYS A 38 -17.06 3.16 2.15
CA LYS A 38 -16.29 3.35 0.91
C LYS A 38 -15.71 2.04 0.39
N ALA A 39 -15.53 1.99 -0.93
CA ALA A 39 -14.79 0.91 -1.57
C ALA A 39 -13.35 0.88 -1.03
N LYS A 40 -12.83 -0.34 -0.86
CA LYS A 40 -11.44 -0.56 -0.43
C LYS A 40 -10.48 0.06 -1.43
N ASP A 41 -9.42 0.68 -0.93
CA ASP A 41 -8.39 1.28 -1.78
C ASP A 41 -7.83 0.23 -2.77
N PRO A 42 -7.81 0.50 -4.08
CA PRO A 42 -7.41 -0.47 -5.09
C PRO A 42 -5.92 -0.85 -5.01
N LEU A 43 -5.07 0.04 -4.48
CA LEU A 43 -3.67 -0.28 -4.19
C LEU A 43 -3.58 -1.25 -3.00
N ALA A 44 -4.30 -0.98 -1.91
CA ALA A 44 -4.35 -1.87 -0.74
C ALA A 44 -4.90 -3.26 -1.10
N ALA A 45 -5.95 -3.33 -1.93
CA ALA A 45 -6.50 -4.59 -2.42
C ALA A 45 -5.48 -5.36 -3.26
N PHE A 46 -4.82 -4.68 -4.20
CA PHE A 46 -3.80 -5.30 -5.05
C PHE A 46 -2.57 -5.77 -4.26
N ALA A 47 -2.12 -4.97 -3.30
CA ALA A 47 -1.01 -5.34 -2.41
C ALA A 47 -1.32 -6.61 -1.60
N ALA A 48 -2.54 -6.70 -1.05
CA ALA A 48 -3.00 -7.89 -0.33
C ALA A 48 -3.08 -9.13 -1.26
N GLU A 49 -3.54 -8.98 -2.50
CA GLU A 49 -3.56 -10.05 -3.51
C GLU A 49 -2.14 -10.57 -3.83
N LYS A 50 -1.15 -9.66 -3.83
CA LYS A 50 0.27 -10.01 -4.04
C LYS A 50 0.97 -10.53 -2.77
N GLY A 51 0.23 -10.67 -1.66
CA GLY A 51 0.78 -11.15 -0.39
C GLY A 51 1.72 -10.15 0.29
N LEU A 52 1.65 -8.87 -0.07
CA LEU A 52 2.45 -7.81 0.53
C LEU A 52 1.82 -7.30 1.83
N PRO A 53 2.62 -7.00 2.87
CA PRO A 53 2.12 -6.33 4.06
C PRO A 53 1.49 -4.98 3.71
N VAL A 54 0.25 -4.78 4.14
CA VAL A 54 -0.50 -3.53 3.98
C VAL A 54 -0.65 -2.87 5.34
N HIS A 55 -0.23 -1.62 5.43
CA HIS A 55 -0.31 -0.81 6.64
C HIS A 55 -1.19 0.41 6.37
N GLN A 56 -2.16 0.64 7.26
CA GLN A 56 -3.13 1.73 7.11
C GLN A 56 -3.27 2.54 8.39
N PRO A 57 -2.17 3.15 8.90
CA PRO A 57 -2.24 3.95 10.11
C PRO A 57 -3.13 5.18 9.90
N THR A 58 -3.89 5.56 10.93
CA THR A 58 -4.72 6.76 10.90
C THR A 58 -3.91 8.05 11.03
N SER A 59 -2.67 7.95 11.53
CA SER A 59 -1.74 9.06 11.75
C SER A 59 -0.30 8.54 11.74
N TRP A 60 0.63 9.36 11.28
CA TRP A 60 2.08 9.08 11.35
C TRP A 60 2.72 9.56 12.66
N LYS A 61 1.94 10.21 13.52
CA LYS A 61 2.40 10.72 14.82
C LYS A 61 2.15 9.74 15.96
N THR A 62 1.49 8.61 15.69
CA THR A 62 1.14 7.62 16.71
C THR A 62 2.27 6.60 16.85
N PRO A 63 2.46 6.00 18.05
CA PRO A 63 3.47 4.97 18.29
C PRO A 63 3.31 3.73 17.39
N GLU A 64 2.11 3.46 16.88
CA GLU A 64 1.83 2.38 15.92
C GLU A 64 2.51 2.59 14.55
N ALA A 65 2.89 3.82 14.21
CA ALA A 65 3.48 4.21 12.94
C ALA A 65 5.00 4.52 13.04
N LEU A 66 5.58 4.39 14.25
CA LEU A 66 7.00 4.56 14.56
C LEU A 66 7.71 3.20 14.64
#